data_AF-A0A7C1QVK0-F1
#
_entry.id   AF-A0A7C1QVK0-F1
#
_cell.length_a   1.000
_cell.length_b   1.000
_cell.length_c   1.000
_cell.angle_alpha   90.00
_cell.angle_beta   90.00
_cell.angle_gamma   90.00
#
_symmetry.space_group_name_H-M   'P 1'
#
loop_
_entity.id
_entity.type
_entity.pdbx_description
1 polymer ?
#
loop_
_entity_poly.entity_id
_entity_poly.type
_entity_poly.pdbx_seq_one_letter_code
_entity_poly.pdbx_strand_id
1 'polypeptide(L)'
;MTERQRNPEERIQFLESEIYRHRDLYYNGHPEISDAKYDSLEDELKELDPNNPILFRIGIDRSELFNKEKHIIPMNSQDKVTQPGEFSKWAKKRNFKVFIVQFKLDGISIE
;
A
#
# COMPACT_ATOMS: atom_id res chain seq x y z
N MET A 1 16.92 15.46 18.52
CA MET A 1 15.65 14.70 18.44
C MET A 1 14.53 15.73 18.50
N THR A 2 13.88 16.00 17.37
CA THR A 2 12.92 17.12 17.20
C THR A 2 11.57 16.79 17.85
N GLU A 3 10.94 17.80 18.44
CA GLU A 3 9.69 17.78 19.23
C GLU A 3 8.46 17.12 18.58
N ARG A 4 8.54 16.70 17.31
CA ARG A 4 7.48 16.01 16.54
C ARG A 4 7.11 14.60 17.03
N GLN A 5 7.75 14.09 18.09
CA GLN A 5 7.48 12.75 18.64
C GLN A 5 6.49 12.76 19.82
N ARG A 6 5.90 13.90 20.21
CA ARG A 6 5.09 13.98 21.44
C ARG A 6 3.59 13.80 21.28
N ASN A 7 3.03 13.80 20.07
CA ASN A 7 1.60 13.60 19.87
C ASN A 7 1.32 12.52 18.80
N PRO A 8 0.81 11.33 19.18
CA PRO A 8 0.40 10.29 18.25
C PRO A 8 -0.61 10.76 17.19
N GLU A 9 -1.54 11.65 17.55
CA GLU A 9 -2.55 12.14 16.60
C GLU A 9 -1.93 13.02 15.51
N GLU A 10 -1.00 13.90 15.86
CA GLU A 10 -0.27 14.73 14.89
C GLU A 10 0.58 13.86 13.95
N ARG A 11 1.13 12.76 14.47
CA ARG A 11 1.89 11.81 13.66
C ARG A 11 1.01 11.07 12.68
N ILE A 12 -0.16 10.59 13.13
CA ILE A 12 -1.14 9.93 12.27
C ILE A 12 -1.57 10.88 11.13
N GLN A 13 -1.93 12.13 11.45
CA GLN A 13 -2.32 13.12 10.44
C GLN A 13 -1.20 13.40 9.42
N PHE A 14 0.05 13.49 9.89
CA PHE A 14 1.20 13.64 9.01
C PHE A 14 1.37 12.43 8.07
N LEU A 15 1.25 11.21 8.60
CA LEU A 15 1.37 9.98 7.82
C LEU A 15 0.23 9.86 6.79
N GLU A 16 -1.01 10.15 7.18
CA GLU A 16 -2.15 10.20 6.25
C GLU A 16 -1.89 11.16 5.08
N SER A 17 -1.39 12.35 5.40
CA SER A 17 -1.09 13.41 4.42
C SER A 17 -0.01 12.98 3.43
N GLU A 18 1.11 12.43 3.93
CA GLU A 18 2.22 11.99 3.09
C GLU A 18 1.83 10.75 2.26
N ILE A 19 1.13 9.78 2.85
CA ILE A 19 0.63 8.60 2.11
C ILE A 19 -0.29 9.05 0.99
N TYR A 20 -1.24 9.94 1.27
CA TYR A 20 -2.13 10.47 0.24
C TYR A 20 -1.36 11.20 -0.88
N ARG A 21 -0.41 12.07 -0.51
CA ARG A 21 0.39 12.87 -1.44
C ARG A 21 1.25 11.99 -2.36
N HIS A 22 2.02 11.06 -1.80
CA HIS A 22 2.89 10.19 -2.57
C HIS A 22 2.11 9.19 -3.42
N ARG A 23 0.93 8.75 -2.95
CA ARG A 23 0.03 7.94 -3.76
C ARG A 23 -0.51 8.74 -4.94
N ASP A 24 -0.92 10.00 -4.76
CA ASP A 24 -1.35 10.85 -5.88
C ASP A 24 -0.21 11.09 -6.89
N LEU A 25 1.01 11.36 -6.41
CA LEU A 25 2.19 11.51 -7.26
C LEU A 25 2.52 10.23 -8.05
N TYR A 26 2.32 9.06 -7.46
CA TYR A 26 2.52 7.78 -8.14
C TYR A 26 1.56 7.58 -9.32
N TYR A 27 0.28 7.95 -9.16
CA TYR A 27 -0.73 7.76 -10.21
C TYR A 27 -0.78 8.91 -11.22
N ASN A 28 -0.57 10.16 -10.77
CA ASN A 28 -0.90 11.37 -11.53
C ASN A 28 0.30 12.29 -11.78
N GLY A 29 1.50 11.93 -11.31
CA GLY A 29 2.66 12.81 -11.34
C GLY A 29 3.97 12.03 -11.44
N HIS A 30 4.98 12.53 -10.71
CA HIS A 30 6.29 11.90 -10.64
C HIS A 30 6.54 11.46 -9.19
N PRO A 31 6.80 10.16 -8.93
CA PRO A 31 7.16 9.68 -7.61
C PRO A 31 8.38 10.43 -7.06
N GLU A 32 8.26 10.98 -5.85
CA GLU A 32 9.35 11.70 -5.17
C GLU A 32 10.18 10.81 -4.24
N ILE A 33 9.62 9.67 -3.84
CA ILE A 33 10.25 8.73 -2.90
C ILE A 33 10.26 7.33 -3.50
N SER A 34 11.16 6.48 -3.01
CA SER A 34 11.19 5.07 -3.39
C SER A 34 10.04 4.29 -2.75
N ASP A 35 9.67 3.17 -3.37
CA ASP A 35 8.66 2.23 -2.84
C ASP A 35 8.97 1.81 -1.40
N ALA A 36 10.24 1.50 -1.11
CA ALA A 36 10.65 1.13 0.25
C ALA A 36 10.41 2.26 1.28
N LYS A 37 10.53 3.52 0.84
CA LYS A 37 10.24 4.66 1.71
C LYS A 37 8.75 4.85 1.89
N TYR A 38 7.96 4.70 0.84
CA TYR A 38 6.51 4.73 0.91
C TYR A 38 5.97 3.62 1.82
N ASP A 39 6.44 2.38 1.63
CA ASP A 39 6.10 1.22 2.47
C ASP A 39 6.35 1.51 3.95
N SER A 40 7.48 2.16 4.28
CA SER A 40 7.79 2.51 5.67
C SER A 40 6.80 3.50 6.29
N LEU A 41 6.17 4.37 5.50
CA LEU A 41 5.12 5.28 5.98
C LEU A 41 3.83 4.52 6.27
N GLU A 42 3.44 3.59 5.38
CA GLU A 42 2.26 2.75 5.59
C GLU A 42 2.44 1.79 6.75
N ASP A 43 3.62 1.20 6.92
CA ASP A 43 3.93 0.31 8.03
C ASP A 43 3.89 1.07 9.37
N GLU A 44 4.45 2.28 9.43
CA GLU A 44 4.34 3.13 10.62
C GLU A 44 2.89 3.52 10.92
N LEU A 45 2.09 3.86 9.91
CA LEU A 45 0.68 4.16 10.11
C LEU A 45 -0.10 2.93 10.58
N LYS A 46 0.18 1.73 10.06
CA LYS A 46 -0.45 0.47 10.50
C LYS A 46 -0.14 0.17 11.97
N GLU A 47 1.04 0.51 12.46
CA GLU A 47 1.41 0.34 13.87
C GLU A 47 0.63 1.30 14.79
N LEU A 48 0.36 2.53 14.33
CA LEU A 48 -0.33 3.57 15.11
C LEU A 48 -1.86 3.48 15.02
N ASP A 49 -2.40 3.31 13.81
CA ASP A 49 -3.83 3.25 13.50
C ASP A 49 -4.10 2.20 12.39
N PRO A 50 -4.20 0.90 12.74
CA PRO A 50 -4.37 -0.18 11.77
C PRO A 50 -5.71 -0.14 11.02
N ASN A 51 -6.70 0.62 11.53
CA ASN A 51 -8.02 0.75 10.91
C ASN A 51 -8.15 2.05 10.12
N ASN A 52 -7.05 2.78 9.92
CA ASN A 52 -7.08 4.05 9.22
C ASN A 52 -7.65 3.90 7.79
N PRO A 53 -8.67 4.68 7.41
CA PRO A 53 -9.28 4.58 6.08
C PRO A 53 -8.31 4.75 4.91
N ILE A 54 -7.21 5.50 5.06
CA ILE A 54 -6.24 5.71 3.97
C ILE A 54 -5.53 4.43 3.56
N LEU A 55 -5.37 3.47 4.47
CA LEU A 55 -4.73 2.17 4.23
C LEU A 55 -5.56 1.27 3.30
N PHE A 56 -6.87 1.55 3.17
CA PHE A 56 -7.81 0.77 2.36
C PHE A 56 -8.24 1.49 1.08
N ARG A 57 -7.77 2.72 0.86
CA ARG A 57 -8.09 3.50 -0.36
C ARG A 57 -7.10 3.20 -1.47
N ILE A 58 -7.60 3.00 -2.68
CA ILE A 58 -6.77 2.89 -3.88
C ILE A 58 -6.55 4.29 -4.47
N GLY A 59 -5.40 4.51 -5.11
CA GLY A 59 -5.15 5.76 -5.84
C GLY A 59 -6.13 5.95 -6.99
N ILE A 60 -6.38 7.21 -7.35
CA ILE A 60 -7.30 7.56 -8.44
C ILE A 60 -6.46 8.14 -9.57
N ASP A 61 -6.33 7.41 -10.67
CA ASP A 61 -5.82 7.94 -11.93
C ASP A 61 -6.76 9.05 -12.44
N ARG A 62 -6.28 10.24 -12.77
CA ARG A 62 -7.08 11.38 -13.27
C ARG A 62 -6.82 11.68 -14.74
N SER A 63 -6.09 10.82 -15.44
CA SER A 63 -5.83 10.95 -16.86
C SER A 63 -7.13 11.00 -17.67
N GLU A 64 -7.25 12.03 -18.52
CA GLU A 64 -8.34 12.14 -19.50
C GLU A 64 -7.98 11.50 -20.85
N LEU A 65 -6.77 10.94 -20.98
CA LEU A 65 -6.28 10.35 -22.23
C LEU A 65 -7.04 9.10 -22.63
N PHE A 66 -7.55 8.34 -21.65
CA PHE A 66 -8.27 7.10 -21.86
C PHE A 66 -9.61 7.12 -21.13
N ASN A 67 -10.64 6.58 -21.79
CA ASN A 67 -11.93 6.38 -21.13
C ASN A 67 -11.78 5.30 -20.06
N LYS A 68 -12.27 5.59 -18.85
CA LYS A 68 -12.27 4.62 -17.77
C LYS A 68 -13.41 3.63 -17.95
N GLU A 69 -13.06 2.36 -17.97
CA GLU A 69 -14.01 1.26 -18.00
C GLU A 69 -14.03 0.52 -16.67
N LYS A 70 -15.18 -0.06 -16.32
CA LYS A 70 -15.32 -0.85 -15.10
C LYS A 70 -14.87 -2.28 -15.36
N HIS A 71 -13.98 -2.77 -14.50
CA HIS A 71 -13.57 -4.16 -14.54
C HIS A 71 -14.74 -5.11 -14.29
N ILE A 72 -14.76 -6.25 -15.00
CA ILE A 72 -15.78 -7.29 -14.79
C ILE A 72 -15.55 -7.94 -13.42
N ILE A 73 -14.28 -8.17 -13.07
CA ILE A 73 -13.84 -8.69 -11.78
C ILE A 73 -12.91 -7.66 -11.14
N PRO A 74 -13.16 -7.22 -9.89
CA PRO A 74 -12.28 -6.28 -9.21
C PRO A 74 -10.83 -6.77 -9.15
N MET A 75 -9.91 -5.94 -9.63
CA MET A 75 -8.47 -6.19 -9.53
C MET A 75 -7.95 -5.73 -8.16
N ASN A 76 -7.79 -6.68 -7.24
CA ASN A 76 -7.27 -6.40 -5.90
C ASN A 76 -5.74 -6.34 -5.88
N SER A 77 -5.19 -5.59 -4.92
CA SER A 77 -3.77 -5.66 -4.59
C SER A 77 -3.44 -6.93 -3.80
N GLN A 78 -2.15 -7.31 -3.79
CA GLN A 78 -1.64 -8.42 -3.01
C GLN A 78 -0.98 -7.90 -1.72
N ASP A 79 -1.24 -8.58 -0.60
CA ASP A 79 -0.50 -8.36 0.63
C ASP A 79 0.98 -8.73 0.44
N LYS A 80 1.86 -7.99 1.14
CA LYS A 80 3.31 -8.19 1.10
C LYS A 80 3.78 -8.94 2.33
N VAL A 81 4.77 -9.81 2.13
CA VAL A 81 5.53 -10.47 3.18
C VAL A 81 7.02 -10.32 2.84
N THR A 82 7.81 -9.85 3.80
CA THR A 82 9.26 -9.63 3.58
C THR A 82 10.14 -10.56 4.39
N GLN A 83 9.58 -11.17 5.45
CA GLN A 83 10.33 -12.05 6.34
C GLN A 83 9.79 -13.49 6.28
N PRO A 84 10.66 -14.52 6.34
CA PRO A 84 10.22 -15.93 6.34
C PRO A 84 9.23 -16.27 7.47
N GLY A 85 9.37 -15.62 8.64
CA GLY A 85 8.49 -15.80 9.79
C GLY A 85 7.07 -15.28 9.55
N GLU A 86 6.93 -14.16 8.84
CA GLU A 86 5.63 -13.60 8.45
C GLU A 86 4.89 -14.52 7.48
N PHE A 87 5.62 -15.07 6.49
CA PHE A 87 5.05 -16.03 5.55
C PHE A 87 4.50 -17.26 6.28
N SER A 88 5.26 -17.78 7.24
CA SER A 88 4.84 -18.92 8.06
C SER A 88 3.58 -18.63 8.88
N LYS A 89 3.46 -17.42 9.44
CA LYS A 89 2.25 -16.98 10.17
C LYS A 89 1.05 -16.88 9.23
N TRP A 90 1.23 -16.25 8.06
CA TRP A 90 0.18 -16.11 7.04
C TRP A 90 -0.30 -17.48 6.53
N ALA A 91 0.63 -18.38 6.18
CA ALA A 91 0.32 -19.72 5.68
C ALA A 91 -0.47 -20.54 6.70
N LYS A 92 -0.06 -20.51 7.99
CA LYS A 92 -0.80 -21.16 9.09
C LYS A 92 -2.21 -20.61 9.25
N LYS A 93 -2.37 -19.28 9.17
CA LYS A 93 -3.69 -18.62 9.27
C LYS A 93 -4.64 -19.03 8.13
N ARG A 94 -4.12 -19.24 6.92
CA ARG A 94 -4.92 -19.64 5.75
C ARG A 94 -5.23 -21.13 5.67
N ASN A 95 -4.43 -21.97 6.34
CA ASN A 95 -4.62 -23.43 6.40
C ASN A 95 -4.67 -24.12 5.03
N PHE A 96 -3.84 -23.67 4.08
CA PHE A 96 -3.70 -24.28 2.76
C PHE A 96 -2.69 -25.43 2.79
N LYS A 97 -2.95 -26.49 2.00
CA LYS A 97 -2.08 -27.67 1.88
C LYS A 97 -1.12 -27.62 0.70
N VAL A 98 -1.46 -26.84 -0.33
CA VAL A 98 -0.72 -26.74 -1.60
C VAL A 98 -0.65 -25.27 -1.98
N PHE A 99 0.52 -24.84 -2.45
CA PHE A 99 0.77 -23.47 -2.92
C PHE A 99 1.19 -23.49 -4.38
N ILE A 100 0.69 -22.53 -5.15
CA ILE A 100 1.22 -22.21 -6.49
C ILE A 100 2.16 -21.03 -6.31
N VAL A 101 3.41 -21.19 -6.73
CA VAL A 101 4.46 -20.16 -6.62
C VAL A 101 4.78 -19.66 -8.01
N GLN A 102 4.74 -18.35 -8.19
CA GLN A 102 5.03 -17.67 -9.45
C GLN A 102 5.99 -16.51 -9.19
N PHE A 103 6.75 -16.11 -10.21
CA PHE A 103 7.55 -14.90 -10.14
C PHE A 103 6.64 -13.67 -10.07
N LYS A 104 6.96 -12.75 -9.17
CA LYS A 104 6.34 -11.42 -9.16
C LYS A 104 6.96 -10.62 -10.30
N LEU A 105 6.17 -10.35 -11.34
CA LEU A 105 6.56 -9.47 -12.43
C LEU A 105 6.36 -8.02 -11.98
N ASP A 106 7.34 -7.17 -12.30
CA ASP A 106 7.25 -5.74 -12.04
C ASP A 106 6.74 -5.03 -13.30
N GLY A 107 5.59 -4.38 -13.19
CA GLY A 107 4.87 -3.83 -14.33
C GLY A 107 3.44 -3.43 -14.00
N ILE A 108 2.62 -3.34 -15.04
CA ILE A 108 1.22 -2.92 -14.94
C ILE A 108 0.28 -4.12 -15.08
N SER A 109 -0.84 -4.07 -14.36
CA SER A 109 -1.92 -5.04 -14.51
C SER A 109 -2.93 -4.52 -15.52
N ILE A 110 -3.41 -5.40 -16.41
CA ILE A 110 -4.34 -5.09 -17.49
C ILE A 110 -5.42 -6.16 -17.49
N GLU A 111 -6.69 -5.77 -17.70
CA GLU A 111 -7.81 -6.67 -18.00
C GLU A 111 -8.07 -6.71 -19.52
#